data_AF-A0A1F7H370-F1
#
_entry.id   AF-A0A1F7H370-F1
#
_cell.length_a   1.000
_cell.length_b   1.000
_cell.length_c   1.000
_cell.angle_alpha   90.00
_cell.angle_beta   90.00
_cell.angle_gamma   90.00
#
_symmetry.space_group_name_H-M   'P 1'
#
loop_
_entity.id
_entity.type
_entity.pdbx_description
1 polymer ?
#
loop_
_entity_poly.entity_id
_entity_poly.type
_entity_poly.pdbx_seq_one_letter_code
_entity_poly.pdbx_strand_id
1 'polypeptide(L)'
;MLLLNQAIANKPEVNKILSDLDISSQEGGLVTSGITVSDINLKEKEDGDKLKSFTLNMDFNGDFQNSLSFIKKIFDQRRLKTISNLSIGRDEKESSESSKLQITMMILGYFL
;
A
#
# COMPACT_ATOMS: atom_id res chain seq x y z
N MET A 1 24.40 5.90 -10.47
CA MET A 1 23.98 5.19 -9.24
C MET A 1 23.31 6.17 -8.25
N LEU A 2 22.33 6.98 -8.67
CA LEU A 2 21.75 8.10 -7.87
C LEU A 2 20.27 7.91 -7.50
N LEU A 3 19.51 7.10 -8.27
CA LEU A 3 18.07 6.96 -8.12
C LEU A 3 17.67 5.91 -7.08
N LEU A 4 18.46 4.83 -6.94
CA LEU A 4 18.16 3.75 -5.98
C LEU A 4 18.26 4.24 -4.53
N ASN A 5 19.29 5.04 -4.22
CA ASN A 5 19.49 5.61 -2.89
C ASN A 5 18.41 6.64 -2.50
N GLN A 6 17.67 7.19 -3.48
CA GLN A 6 16.53 8.07 -3.22
C GLN A 6 15.22 7.30 -3.03
N ALA A 7 15.13 6.08 -3.57
CA ALA A 7 13.92 5.25 -3.50
C ALA A 7 13.84 4.42 -2.20
N ILE A 8 14.94 4.29 -1.47
CA ILE A 8 15.02 3.57 -0.18
C ILE A 8 15.23 4.62 0.91
N ALA A 9 14.25 4.78 1.80
CA ALA A 9 14.35 5.73 2.90
C ALA A 9 15.14 5.15 4.08
N ASN A 10 15.76 6.01 4.90
CA ASN A 10 16.49 5.62 6.12
C ASN A 10 15.58 5.23 7.30
N LYS A 11 14.26 5.29 7.09
CA LYS A 11 13.24 4.95 8.08
C LYS A 11 11.93 4.70 7.33
N PRO A 12 11.02 3.90 7.87
CA PRO A 12 9.79 3.53 7.16
C PRO A 12 8.82 4.71 6.96
N GLU A 13 8.94 5.80 7.72
CA GLU A 13 8.04 6.97 7.64
C GLU A 13 6.54 6.59 7.61
N VAL A 14 6.13 5.66 8.48
CA VAL A 14 4.79 5.04 8.46
C VAL A 14 3.66 6.06 8.36
N ASN A 15 3.71 7.14 9.13
CA ASN A 15 2.68 8.20 9.10
C ASN A 15 2.54 8.83 7.71
N LYS A 16 3.65 9.04 7.00
CA LYS A 16 3.65 9.61 5.66
C LYS A 16 3.13 8.60 4.65
N ILE A 17 3.49 7.32 4.79
CA ILE A 17 2.94 6.25 3.95
C ILE A 17 1.43 6.19 4.10
N LEU A 18 0.91 6.15 5.34
CA LEU A 18 -0.52 6.12 5.60
C LEU A 18 -1.23 7.36 5.02
N SER A 19 -0.64 8.55 5.18
CA SER A 19 -1.18 9.77 4.57
C SER A 19 -1.19 9.71 3.03
N ASP A 20 -0.11 9.24 2.42
CA ASP A 20 -0.01 9.13 0.95
C ASP A 20 -1.02 8.11 0.40
N LEU A 21 -1.26 7.02 1.14
CA LEU A 21 -2.26 5.99 0.82
C LEU A 21 -3.68 6.53 0.93
N ASP A 22 -3.99 7.27 2.00
CA ASP A 22 -5.30 7.88 2.20
C ASP A 22 -5.62 8.85 1.05
N ILE A 23 -4.71 9.76 0.72
CA ILE A 23 -4.84 10.68 -0.43
C ILE A 23 -5.04 9.90 -1.74
N SER A 24 -4.21 8.87 -1.98
CA SER A 24 -4.30 8.06 -3.21
C SER A 24 -5.64 7.33 -3.33
N SER A 25 -6.20 6.87 -2.21
CA SER A 25 -7.50 6.18 -2.16
C SER A 25 -8.66 7.14 -2.43
N GLN A 26 -8.63 8.34 -1.83
CA GLN A 26 -9.66 9.36 -1.99
C GLN A 26 -9.71 9.89 -3.42
N GLU A 27 -8.55 10.23 -4.00
CA GLU A 27 -8.48 10.65 -5.40
C GLU A 27 -8.83 9.52 -6.38
N GLY A 28 -8.72 8.26 -5.93
CA GLY A 28 -9.07 7.08 -6.69
C GLY A 28 -10.55 6.69 -6.57
N GLY A 29 -11.35 7.37 -5.76
CA GLY A 29 -12.75 7.00 -5.52
C GLY A 29 -12.94 5.67 -4.79
N LEU A 30 -11.89 5.20 -4.10
CA LEU A 30 -11.93 3.99 -3.29
C LEU A 30 -12.32 4.31 -1.84
N VAL A 31 -13.15 3.47 -1.24
CA VAL A 31 -13.47 3.55 0.19
C VAL A 31 -12.55 2.61 0.95
N THR A 32 -11.62 3.19 1.71
CA THR A 32 -10.72 2.43 2.58
C THR A 32 -11.50 1.81 3.73
N SER A 33 -11.43 0.48 3.84
CA SER A 33 -12.09 -0.30 4.90
C SER A 33 -11.13 -0.64 6.03
N GLY A 34 -9.84 -0.82 5.71
CA GLY A 34 -8.80 -1.06 6.70
C GLY A 34 -7.41 -0.89 6.10
N ILE A 35 -6.48 -0.37 6.90
CA ILE A 35 -5.05 -0.38 6.61
C ILE A 35 -4.33 -0.89 7.86
N THR A 36 -3.54 -1.95 7.71
CA THR A 36 -2.70 -2.51 8.77
C THR A 36 -1.24 -2.45 8.34
N VAL A 37 -0.39 -1.96 9.24
CA VAL A 37 1.06 -1.96 9.06
C VAL A 37 1.66 -2.92 10.06
N SER A 38 2.42 -3.92 9.59
CA SER A 38 3.09 -4.91 10.44
C SER A 38 4.58 -5.01 10.12
N ASP A 39 5.29 -5.76 10.98
CA ASP A 39 6.70 -6.11 10.81
C ASP A 39 7.66 -4.90 10.88
N ILE A 40 7.26 -3.85 11.59
CA ILE A 40 8.10 -2.66 11.83
C ILE A 40 8.68 -2.69 13.24
N ASN A 41 10.00 -2.84 13.33
CA ASN A 41 10.72 -2.65 14.58
C ASN A 41 11.16 -1.18 14.74
N LEU A 42 10.39 -0.39 15.49
CA LEU A 42 10.67 1.04 15.73
C LEU A 42 11.79 1.29 16.75
N LYS A 43 12.25 0.27 17.49
CA LYS A 43 13.26 0.39 18.54
C LYS A 43 14.63 -0.13 18.12
N GLU A 44 14.74 -0.64 16.90
CA GLU A 44 16.00 -1.13 16.38
C GLU A 44 16.95 0.06 16.20
N LYS A 45 18.09 0.02 16.91
CA LYS A 45 19.20 0.93 16.62
C LYS A 45 19.65 0.70 15.18
N GLU A 46 20.27 1.71 14.59
CA GLU A 46 20.85 1.73 13.24
C GLU A 46 21.89 0.58 13.06
N ASP A 47 21.42 -0.67 12.97
CA ASP A 47 22.20 -1.79 12.47
C ASP A 47 22.32 -1.56 10.97
N GLY A 48 23.43 -0.93 10.59
CA GLY A 48 23.60 -0.19 9.34
C GLY A 48 23.28 -0.93 8.05
N ASP A 49 23.04 -0.15 7.00
CA ASP A 49 22.91 -0.46 5.56
C ASP A 49 22.14 -1.74 5.15
N LYS A 50 21.53 -2.47 6.07
CA LYS A 50 20.74 -3.66 5.78
C LYS A 50 19.34 -3.25 5.40
N LEU A 51 18.91 -3.69 4.21
CA LEU A 51 17.55 -3.50 3.75
C LEU A 51 16.57 -4.21 4.68
N LYS A 52 15.74 -3.44 5.35
CA LYS A 52 14.62 -3.88 6.18
C LYS A 52 13.33 -3.78 5.37
N SER A 53 12.34 -4.57 5.75
CA SER A 53 11.03 -4.57 5.11
C SER A 53 9.91 -4.41 6.12
N PHE A 54 8.78 -3.88 5.66
CA PHE A 54 7.53 -3.86 6.40
C PHE A 54 6.38 -4.26 5.50
N THR A 55 5.30 -4.72 6.12
CA THR A 55 4.12 -5.19 5.41
C THR A 55 2.98 -4.19 5.59
N LEU A 56 2.34 -3.84 4.48
CA LEU A 56 1.09 -3.08 4.44
C LEU A 56 -0.01 -4.00 3.93
N ASN A 57 -1.03 -4.21 4.74
CA ASN A 57 -2.27 -4.87 4.32
C ASN A 57 -3.35 -3.82 4.19
N MET A 58 -4.04 -3.80 3.06
CA MET A 58 -5.03 -2.79 2.75
C MET A 58 -6.29 -3.44 2.19
N ASP A 59 -7.43 -2.97 2.66
CA ASP A 59 -8.75 -3.39 2.20
C ASP A 59 -9.53 -2.17 1.72
N PHE A 60 -10.02 -2.23 0.48
CA PHE A 60 -10.77 -1.17 -0.17
C PHE A 60 -12.07 -1.69 -0.76
N ASN A 61 -13.02 -0.79 -0.94
CA ASN A 61 -14.24 -1.04 -1.69
C ASN A 61 -14.38 -0.01 -2.82
N GLY A 62 -14.65 -0.47 -4.05
CA GLY A 62 -14.79 0.42 -5.20
C GLY A 62 -15.08 -0.32 -6.50
N ASP A 63 -14.99 0.37 -7.64
CA ASP A 63 -15.07 -0.28 -8.95
C ASP A 63 -13.68 -0.69 -9.47
N PHE A 64 -13.68 -1.46 -10.56
CA PHE A 64 -12.43 -1.96 -11.16
C PHE A 64 -11.54 -0.83 -11.71
N GLN A 65 -12.13 0.23 -12.30
CA GLN A 65 -11.38 1.32 -12.90
C GLN A 65 -10.66 2.14 -11.82
N ASN A 66 -11.35 2.42 -10.72
CA ASN A 66 -10.84 3.08 -9.53
C ASN A 66 -9.71 2.28 -8.89
N SER A 67 -9.88 0.96 -8.82
CA SER A 67 -8.85 0.03 -8.32
C SER A 67 -7.58 0.06 -9.17
N LEU A 68 -7.74 0.01 -10.50
CA LEU A 68 -6.60 0.07 -11.42
C LEU A 68 -5.89 1.43 -11.35
N SER A 69 -6.64 2.52 -11.24
CA SER A 69 -6.11 3.88 -11.07
C SER A 69 -5.29 3.99 -9.78
N PHE A 70 -5.82 3.47 -8.67
CA PHE A 70 -5.11 3.43 -7.40
C PHE A 70 -3.79 2.64 -7.49
N ILE A 71 -3.81 1.43 -8.04
CA ILE A 71 -2.60 0.61 -8.20
C ILE A 71 -1.51 1.37 -8.97
N LYS A 72 -1.88 2.04 -10.08
CA LYS A 72 -0.95 2.87 -10.86
C LYS A 72 -0.34 3.98 -10.02
N LYS A 73 -1.18 4.75 -9.29
CA LYS A 73 -0.71 5.83 -8.40
C LYS A 73 0.22 5.31 -7.32
N ILE A 74 -0.05 4.14 -6.75
CA ILE A 74 0.87 3.51 -5.81
C ILE A 74 2.22 3.28 -6.51
N PHE A 75 2.27 2.62 -7.67
CA PHE A 75 3.54 2.38 -8.37
C PHE A 75 4.28 3.65 -8.80
N ASP A 76 3.57 4.75 -9.06
CA ASP A 76 4.18 6.03 -9.45
C ASP A 76 4.90 6.75 -8.29
N GLN A 77 4.67 6.33 -7.05
CA GLN A 77 5.39 6.87 -5.90
C GLN A 77 6.85 6.43 -5.91
N ARG A 78 7.77 7.36 -5.62
CA ARG A 78 9.23 7.13 -5.55
C ARG A 78 9.66 6.38 -4.29
N ARG A 79 9.17 5.16 -4.09
CA ARG A 79 9.57 4.26 -2.99
C ARG A 79 9.73 2.83 -3.49
N LEU A 80 10.75 2.13 -3.03
CA LEU A 80 10.93 0.71 -3.33
C LEU A 80 9.84 -0.12 -2.63
N LYS A 81 9.05 -0.85 -3.41
CA LYS A 81 7.95 -1.68 -2.91
C LYS A 81 7.60 -2.80 -3.87
N THR A 82 6.93 -3.81 -3.34
CA THR A 82 6.44 -4.97 -4.08
C THR A 82 5.01 -5.25 -3.67
N ILE A 83 4.09 -5.42 -4.63
CA ILE A 83 2.76 -5.98 -4.34
C ILE A 83 2.91 -7.49 -4.28
N SER A 84 2.79 -8.07 -3.10
CA SER A 84 2.94 -9.50 -2.85
C SER A 84 1.65 -10.26 -3.11
N ASN A 85 0.50 -9.61 -2.88
CA ASN A 85 -0.81 -10.19 -3.13
C ASN A 85 -1.80 -9.09 -3.54
N LEU A 86 -2.67 -9.41 -4.49
CA LEU A 86 -3.80 -8.60 -4.92
C LEU A 86 -4.99 -9.54 -5.17
N SER A 87 -6.04 -9.36 -4.38
CA SER A 87 -7.33 -10.04 -4.55
C SER A 87 -8.40 -9.01 -4.88
N ILE A 88 -9.22 -9.32 -5.89
CA ILE A 88 -10.37 -8.51 -6.28
C ILE A 88 -11.56 -9.46 -6.35
N GLY A 89 -12.53 -9.25 -5.49
CA GLY A 89 -13.74 -10.05 -5.41
C GLY A 89 -14.99 -9.18 -5.35
N ARG A 90 -16.15 -9.81 -5.48
CA ARG A 90 -17.40 -9.18 -5.03
C ARG A 90 -17.58 -9.51 -3.56
N ASP A 91 -18.18 -8.60 -2.81
CA ASP A 91 -18.64 -8.94 -1.46
C ASP A 91 -19.68 -10.05 -1.58
N GLU A 92 -19.40 -11.22 -0.98
CA GLU A 92 -20.29 -12.39 -1.03
C GLU A 92 -21.66 -12.11 -0.41
N LYS A 93 -21.80 -11.02 0.35
CA LYS A 93 -23.05 -10.61 1.02
C LYS A 93 -23.95 -9.71 0.18
N GLU A 94 -23.49 -9.17 -0.95
CA GLU A 94 -24.31 -8.31 -1.82
C GLU A 94 -24.56 -8.94 -3.20
N SER A 95 -25.80 -9.36 -3.46
CA SER A 95 -26.22 -9.96 -4.74
C SER A 95 -26.69 -8.95 -5.79
N SER A 96 -26.28 -7.68 -5.71
CA SER A 96 -26.69 -6.66 -6.70
C SER A 96 -25.73 -6.60 -7.89
N GLU A 97 -26.28 -6.42 -9.10
CA GLU A 97 -25.51 -6.25 -10.35
C GLU A 97 -24.55 -5.03 -10.33
N SER A 98 -24.77 -4.08 -9.41
CA SER A 98 -23.94 -2.88 -9.21
C SER A 98 -23.04 -2.95 -7.98
N SER A 99 -22.82 -4.14 -7.40
CA SER A 99 -22.05 -4.31 -6.16
C SER A 99 -20.62 -3.79 -6.33
N LYS A 100 -20.15 -2.99 -5.35
CA LYS A 100 -18.74 -2.58 -5.27
C LYS A 100 -17.86 -3.83 -5.13
N LEU A 101 -16.68 -3.78 -5.73
CA LEU A 101 -15.65 -4.81 -5.58
C LEU A 101 -14.94 -4.59 -4.25
N GLN A 102 -14.70 -5.69 -3.55
CA GLN A 102 -13.78 -5.76 -2.43
C GLN A 102 -12.38 -6.02 -2.99
N ILE A 103 -11.44 -5.14 -2.65
CA ILE A 103 -10.05 -5.22 -3.07
C ILE A 103 -9.17 -5.38 -1.83
N THR A 104 -8.43 -6.48 -1.76
CA THR A 104 -7.44 -6.72 -0.71
C THR A 104 -6.05 -6.74 -1.32
N MET A 105 -5.13 -5.97 -0.75
CA MET A 105 -3.78 -5.81 -1.26
C MET A 105 -2.75 -5.91 -0.14
N MET A 106 -1.69 -6.68 -0.40
CA MET A 106 -0.51 -6.78 0.46
C MET A 106 0.69 -6.18 -0.26
N ILE A 107 1.29 -5.15 0.35
CA ILE A 107 2.50 -4.50 -0.15
C ILE A 107 3.64 -4.72 0.84
N LEU A 108 4.79 -5.17 0.31
CA LEU A 108 6.06 -5.10 1.01
C LEU A 108 6.76 -3.79 0.66
N GLY A 109 7.05 -2.97 1.66
CA GLY A 109 7.87 -1.77 1.52
C GLY A 109 9.25 -1.97 2.14
N TYR A 110 10.26 -1.23 1.65
CA TYR A 110 11.66 -1.40 2.07
C TYR A 110 12.28 -0.09 2.57
N PHE A 111 13.19 -0.20 3.55
CA PHE A 111 13.92 0.92 4.15
C PHE A 111 15.30 0.44 4.67
N LEU A 112 16.19 1.37 5.02
CA LEU A 112 17.49 1.10 5.68
C LEU A 112 17.38 1.33 7.19
#